data_AF-A0A9D6K298-F1
#
_entry.id   AF-A0A9D6K298-F1
#
_cell.length_a   1.000
_cell.length_b   1.000
_cell.length_c   1.000
_cell.angle_alpha   90.00
_cell.angle_beta   90.00
_cell.angle_gamma   90.00
#
_symmetry.space_group_name_H-M   'P 1'
#
loop_
_entity.id
_entity.type
_entity.pdbx_description
1 polymer ?
#
loop_
_entity_poly.entity_id
_entity_poly.type
_entity_poly.pdbx_seq_one_letter_code
_entity_poly.pdbx_strand_id
1 'polypeptide(L)'
;MTASDAKPGTRRGYKRSARNLMIHKPMQREFIFVMILLLMISMSAVAFVVHTTLQEAATGGGFRFGKISPQVILSEVGNDLILRISLVLGIALFIMTLFGLFFLHRVAGPVYRFRQIILRLNEGEIPAPVKLREGDFFQEIAVEINTLVRTFQFEHNRLKVLKEKVQVLAARGGDPLAKEIQQILNQTIE
;
A
#
# COMPACT_ATOMS: atom_id res chain seq x y z
N MET A 1 -46.86 27.23 22.24
CA MET A 1 -46.66 26.75 20.86
C MET A 1 -45.22 26.27 20.77
N THR A 2 -45.01 24.98 21.04
CA THR A 2 -43.71 24.34 21.24
C THR A 2 -43.17 23.85 19.90
N ALA A 3 -42.06 24.43 19.45
CA ALA A 3 -41.43 24.07 18.19
C ALA A 3 -40.52 22.85 18.37
N SER A 4 -40.98 21.75 17.77
CA SER A 4 -40.17 20.85 16.94
C SER A 4 -39.08 20.02 17.62
N ASP A 5 -39.51 18.85 18.09
CA ASP A 5 -38.70 17.66 18.29
C ASP A 5 -37.81 17.33 17.07
N ALA A 6 -36.53 17.66 17.14
CA ALA A 6 -35.52 17.13 16.24
C ALA A 6 -35.12 15.73 16.72
N LYS A 7 -35.59 14.67 16.02
CA LYS A 7 -35.11 13.30 16.22
C LYS A 7 -33.61 13.22 15.88
N PRO A 8 -32.73 12.73 16.76
CA PRO A 8 -31.33 12.53 16.42
C PRO A 8 -31.22 11.41 15.37
N GLY A 9 -30.60 11.74 14.23
CA GLY A 9 -30.32 10.79 13.16
C GLY A 9 -29.55 9.58 13.68
N THR A 10 -30.10 8.39 13.44
CA THR A 10 -29.44 7.13 13.76
C THR A 10 -28.18 7.02 12.90
N ARG A 11 -27.01 7.20 13.53
CA ARG A 11 -25.72 6.85 12.92
C ARG A 11 -25.75 5.35 12.66
N ARG A 12 -26.05 4.93 11.42
CA ARG A 12 -25.91 3.53 11.00
C ARG A 12 -24.45 3.15 11.19
N GLY A 13 -24.17 2.39 12.25
CA GLY A 13 -22.86 1.82 12.50
C GLY A 13 -22.45 1.00 11.28
N TYR A 14 -21.38 1.43 10.62
CA TYR A 14 -20.80 0.71 9.49
C TYR A 14 -20.26 -0.62 10.01
N LYS A 15 -21.11 -1.66 10.02
CA LYS A 15 -20.72 -3.02 10.36
C LYS A 15 -19.76 -3.50 9.26
N ARG A 16 -18.46 -3.31 9.46
CA ARG A 16 -17.42 -3.91 8.62
C ARG A 16 -17.54 -5.42 8.75
N SER A 17 -18.21 -6.07 7.81
CA SER A 17 -18.23 -7.52 7.71
C SER A 17 -16.82 -8.00 7.39
N ALA A 18 -16.30 -8.96 8.14
CA ALA A 18 -15.00 -9.58 7.89
C ALA A 18 -14.86 -10.15 6.46
N ARG A 19 -15.99 -10.39 5.77
CA ARG A 19 -16.02 -10.79 4.36
C ARG A 19 -15.59 -9.70 3.38
N ASN A 20 -15.49 -8.44 3.80
CA ASN A 20 -15.15 -7.29 2.94
C ASN A 20 -13.72 -6.77 3.14
N LEU A 21 -12.81 -7.59 3.69
CA LEU A 21 -11.41 -7.22 3.92
C LEU A 21 -10.58 -7.09 2.61
N MET A 22 -11.07 -7.72 1.53
CA MET A 22 -10.43 -7.70 0.21
C MET A 22 -10.83 -6.47 -0.60
N ILE A 23 -10.06 -5.38 -0.45
CA ILE A 23 -10.20 -4.15 -1.25
C ILE A 23 -9.43 -4.29 -2.58
N HIS A 24 -8.15 -4.68 -2.53
CA HIS A 24 -7.32 -4.96 -3.71
C HIS A 24 -6.86 -6.43 -3.71
N LYS A 25 -7.68 -7.28 -4.35
CA LYS A 25 -7.48 -8.74 -4.42
C LYS A 25 -6.12 -9.22 -4.96
N PRO A 26 -5.50 -8.62 -6.01
CA PRO A 26 -4.26 -9.16 -6.55
C PRO A 26 -3.08 -8.96 -5.61
N MET A 27 -2.93 -7.75 -5.05
CA MET A 27 -1.87 -7.41 -4.10
C MET A 27 -1.93 -8.27 -2.84
N GLN A 28 -3.12 -8.34 -2.23
CA GLN A 28 -3.29 -9.07 -0.97
C GLN A 28 -3.03 -10.56 -1.15
N ARG A 29 -3.48 -11.15 -2.27
CA ARG A 29 -3.27 -12.59 -2.54
C ARG A 29 -1.80 -12.91 -2.74
N GLU A 30 -1.06 -12.12 -3.51
CA GLU A 30 0.37 -12.32 -3.73
C GLU A 30 1.15 -12.24 -2.41
N PHE A 31 0.90 -11.20 -1.61
CA PHE A 31 1.54 -11.02 -0.31
C PHE A 31 1.25 -12.17 0.65
N ILE A 32 -0.03 -12.48 0.85
CA ILE A 32 -0.46 -13.52 1.80
C ILE A 32 0.05 -14.88 1.38
N PHE A 33 -0.03 -15.21 0.08
CA PHE A 33 0.44 -16.50 -0.42
C PHE A 33 1.95 -16.68 -0.19
N VAL A 34 2.77 -15.69 -0.55
CA VAL A 34 4.22 -15.77 -0.34
C VAL A 34 4.56 -15.78 1.15
N MET A 35 3.87 -14.99 1.99
CA MET A 35 4.09 -15.00 3.44
C MET A 35 3.77 -16.36 4.06
N ILE A 36 2.63 -16.96 3.71
CA ILE A 36 2.27 -18.31 4.18
C ILE A 36 3.31 -19.33 3.69
N LEU A 37 3.72 -19.26 2.43
CA LEU A 37 4.72 -20.18 1.88
C LEU A 37 6.07 -20.07 2.62
N LEU A 38 6.56 -18.86 2.86
CA LEU A 38 7.79 -18.62 3.61
C LEU A 38 7.68 -19.11 5.06
N LEU A 39 6.53 -18.92 5.72
CA LEU A 39 6.29 -19.45 7.06
C LEU A 39 6.25 -20.98 7.07
N MET A 40 5.61 -21.62 6.09
CA MET A 40 5.58 -23.07 5.97
C MET A 40 6.97 -23.67 5.76
N ILE A 41 7.79 -23.02 4.92
CA ILE A 41 9.19 -23.41 4.70
C ILE A 41 10.00 -23.25 5.99
N SER A 42 9.84 -22.11 6.70
CA SER A 42 10.51 -21.87 7.98
C SER A 42 10.12 -22.91 9.05
N MET A 43 8.82 -23.21 9.18
CA MET A 43 8.33 -24.26 10.09
C MET A 43 8.90 -25.63 9.74
N SER A 44 8.94 -25.98 8.46
CA SER A 44 9.50 -27.26 7.99
C SER A 44 11.00 -27.34 8.26
N ALA A 45 11.75 -26.26 8.05
CA ALA A 45 13.18 -26.18 8.34
C ALA A 45 13.47 -26.32 9.85
N VAL A 46 12.69 -25.66 10.70
CA VAL A 46 12.81 -25.80 12.17
C VAL A 46 12.49 -27.23 12.60
N ALA A 47 11.41 -27.82 12.08
CA ALA A 47 11.05 -29.20 12.38
C ALA A 47 12.16 -30.18 11.96
N PHE A 48 12.76 -29.96 10.79
CA PHE A 48 13.90 -30.75 10.31
C PHE A 48 15.11 -30.63 11.22
N VAL A 49 15.51 -29.40 11.61
CA VAL A 49 16.62 -29.17 12.55
C VAL A 49 16.38 -29.90 13.87
N VAL A 50 15.20 -29.74 14.46
CA VAL A 50 14.84 -30.42 15.72
C VAL A 50 14.96 -31.93 15.56
N HIS A 51 14.39 -32.49 14.50
CA HIS A 51 14.46 -33.93 14.24
C HIS A 51 15.90 -34.42 14.10
N THR A 52 16.73 -33.74 13.32
CA THR A 52 18.14 -34.12 13.11
C THR A 52 18.96 -34.03 14.41
N THR A 53 18.83 -32.95 15.18
CA THR A 53 19.55 -32.80 16.45
C THR A 53 19.10 -33.85 17.47
N LEU A 54 17.82 -34.20 17.53
CA LEU A 54 17.33 -35.28 18.41
C LEU A 54 17.87 -36.65 17.99
N GLN A 55 17.92 -36.94 16.68
CA GLN A 55 18.51 -38.19 16.18
C GLN A 55 20.01 -38.27 16.47
N GLU A 56 20.75 -37.17 16.26
CA GLU A 56 22.17 -37.05 16.61
C GLU A 56 22.39 -37.29 18.11
N ALA A 57 21.55 -36.71 18.97
CA ALA A 57 21.62 -36.91 20.43
C ALA A 57 21.30 -38.35 20.85
N ALA A 58 20.30 -38.98 20.21
CA ALA A 58 19.86 -40.33 20.52
C ALA A 58 20.83 -41.43 20.03
N THR A 59 21.53 -41.19 18.91
CA THR A 59 22.42 -42.18 18.27
C THR A 59 23.90 -41.88 18.44
N GLY A 60 24.25 -40.65 18.84
CA GLY A 60 25.61 -40.17 19.04
C GLY A 60 26.31 -40.68 20.31
N GLY A 61 27.59 -40.33 20.44
CA GLY A 61 28.52 -40.91 21.41
C GLY A 61 28.12 -40.80 22.90
N GLY A 62 27.27 -39.84 23.29
CA GLY A 62 26.88 -39.65 24.69
C GLY A 62 26.13 -40.84 25.31
N PHE A 63 25.39 -41.60 24.51
CA PHE A 63 24.76 -42.86 24.92
C PHE A 63 25.70 -44.07 24.81
N ARG A 64 26.75 -44.00 23.97
CA ARG A 64 27.67 -45.11 23.69
C ARG A 64 28.74 -45.32 24.78
N PHE A 65 29.04 -44.29 25.58
CA PHE A 65 30.12 -44.35 26.58
C PHE A 65 29.68 -44.63 28.02
N GLY A 66 28.39 -44.84 28.29
CA GLY A 66 27.90 -45.36 29.56
C GLY A 66 28.19 -44.46 30.78
N LYS A 67 27.17 -43.73 31.23
CA LYS A 67 27.15 -42.77 32.35
C LYS A 67 27.53 -41.35 31.95
N ILE A 68 26.60 -40.67 31.28
CA ILE A 68 26.49 -39.22 31.34
C ILE A 68 25.14 -38.92 31.98
N SER A 69 25.12 -38.03 32.97
CA SER A 69 23.90 -37.62 33.65
C SER A 69 22.92 -37.03 32.62
N PRO A 70 21.63 -37.42 32.61
CA PRO A 70 20.66 -36.92 31.64
C PRO A 70 20.62 -35.39 31.54
N GLN A 71 20.96 -34.71 32.63
CA GLN A 71 21.02 -33.25 32.74
C GLN A 71 22.06 -32.63 31.80
N VAL A 72 23.23 -33.25 31.64
CA VAL A 72 24.30 -32.74 30.76
C VAL A 72 23.91 -32.87 29.29
N ILE A 73 23.34 -34.02 28.90
CA ILE A 73 22.83 -34.25 27.54
C ILE A 73 21.76 -33.22 27.19
N LEU A 74 20.81 -32.97 28.11
CA LEU A 74 19.76 -31.97 27.90
C LEU A 74 20.32 -30.55 27.73
N SER A 75 21.38 -30.19 28.45
CA SER A 75 22.00 -28.87 28.34
C SER A 75 22.78 -28.67 27.02
N GLU A 76 23.48 -29.70 26.55
CA GLU A 76 24.22 -29.67 25.28
C GLU A 76 23.28 -29.64 24.08
N VAL A 77 22.28 -30.53 24.07
CA VAL A 77 21.23 -30.58 23.04
C VAL A 77 20.43 -29.29 23.03
N GLY A 78 20.10 -28.75 24.21
CA GLY A 78 19.41 -27.48 24.34
C GLY A 78 20.18 -26.32 23.72
N ASN A 79 21.48 -26.21 24.00
CA ASN A 79 22.31 -25.15 23.45
C ASN A 79 22.50 -25.28 21.93
N ASP A 80 22.71 -26.50 21.42
CA ASP A 80 22.80 -26.76 19.97
C ASP A 80 21.47 -26.42 19.26
N LEU A 81 20.33 -26.82 19.82
CA LEU A 81 19.01 -26.46 19.31
C LEU A 81 18.81 -24.94 19.31
N ILE A 82 19.14 -24.24 20.39
CA ILE A 82 19.00 -22.79 20.48
C ILE A 82 19.81 -22.13 19.37
N LEU A 83 21.07 -22.50 19.18
CA LEU A 83 21.92 -21.92 18.15
C LEU A 83 21.41 -22.22 16.73
N ARG A 84 21.11 -23.49 16.42
CA ARG A 84 20.65 -23.91 15.08
C ARG A 84 19.28 -23.32 14.73
N ILE A 85 18.32 -23.33 15.67
CA ILE A 85 16.98 -22.75 15.46
C ILE A 85 17.09 -21.23 15.30
N SER A 86 17.88 -20.56 16.15
CA SER A 86 18.08 -19.10 16.04
C SER A 86 18.68 -18.72 14.69
N LEU A 87 19.61 -19.52 14.16
CA LEU A 87 20.18 -19.30 12.84
C LEU A 87 19.12 -19.45 11.73
N VAL A 88 18.34 -20.54 11.75
CA VAL A 88 17.27 -20.78 10.76
C VAL A 88 16.22 -19.67 10.80
N LEU A 89 15.76 -19.31 11.99
CA LEU A 89 14.78 -18.24 12.17
C LEU A 89 15.36 -16.88 11.77
N GLY A 90 16.63 -16.60 12.06
CA GLY A 90 17.33 -15.40 11.63
C GLY A 90 17.38 -15.27 10.11
N ILE A 91 17.72 -16.36 9.41
CA ILE A 91 17.71 -16.41 7.94
C ILE A 91 16.29 -16.22 7.39
N ALA A 92 15.29 -16.92 7.96
CA ALA A 92 13.90 -16.78 7.56
C ALA A 92 13.39 -15.34 7.74
N LEU A 93 13.70 -14.71 8.87
CA LEU A 93 13.38 -13.30 9.14
C LEU A 93 14.04 -12.39 8.11
N PHE A 94 15.33 -12.58 7.84
CA PHE A 94 16.04 -11.79 6.85
C PHE A 94 15.40 -11.87 5.46
N ILE A 95 15.07 -13.09 5.00
CA ILE A 95 14.38 -13.32 3.71
C ILE A 95 12.99 -12.64 3.71
N MET A 96 12.22 -12.78 4.79
CA MET A 96 10.91 -12.15 4.92
C MET A 96 11.01 -10.61 4.89
N THR A 97 12.01 -10.03 5.56
CA THR A 97 12.26 -8.59 5.55
C THR A 97 12.61 -8.11 4.14
N LEU A 98 13.51 -8.80 3.44
CA LEU A 98 13.85 -8.45 2.06
C LEU A 98 12.62 -8.50 1.15
N PHE A 99 11.86 -9.60 1.21
CA PHE A 99 10.60 -9.71 0.46
C PHE A 99 9.64 -8.56 0.78
N GLY A 100 9.43 -8.26 2.07
CA GLY A 100 8.56 -7.18 2.51
C GLY A 100 9.00 -5.81 1.99
N LEU A 101 10.31 -5.53 1.98
CA LEU A 101 10.85 -4.29 1.45
C LEU A 101 10.59 -4.14 -0.05
N PHE A 102 10.89 -5.17 -0.84
CA PHE A 102 10.65 -5.15 -2.29
C PHE A 102 9.15 -5.04 -2.62
N PHE A 103 8.33 -5.80 -1.89
CA PHE A 103 6.88 -5.74 -2.02
C PHE A 103 6.36 -4.34 -1.70
N LEU A 104 6.79 -3.74 -0.59
CA LEU A 104 6.36 -2.40 -0.17
C LEU A 104 6.79 -1.33 -1.18
N HIS A 105 7.95 -1.45 -1.81
CA HIS A 105 8.37 -0.52 -2.86
C HIS A 105 7.42 -0.51 -4.07
N ARG A 106 6.93 -1.68 -4.49
CA ARG A 106 5.91 -1.82 -5.55
C ARG A 106 4.55 -1.18 -5.19
N VAL A 107 4.33 -0.88 -3.91
CA VAL A 107 3.14 -0.19 -3.38
C VAL A 107 3.40 1.30 -3.19
N ALA A 108 4.46 1.64 -2.45
CA ALA A 108 4.75 2.99 -2.01
C ALA A 108 5.13 3.92 -3.17
N GLY A 109 5.82 3.39 -4.20
CA GLY A 109 6.16 4.14 -5.40
C GLY A 109 4.95 4.73 -6.11
N PRO A 110 3.97 3.90 -6.54
CA PRO A 110 2.71 4.36 -7.11
C PRO A 110 1.95 5.35 -6.21
N VAL A 111 1.79 5.04 -4.93
CA VAL A 111 1.06 5.89 -3.98
C VAL A 111 1.68 7.28 -3.86
N TYR A 112 3.02 7.35 -3.78
CA TYR A 112 3.73 8.62 -3.75
C TYR A 112 3.49 9.43 -5.03
N ARG A 113 3.56 8.78 -6.20
CA ARG A 113 3.29 9.44 -7.49
C ARG A 113 1.86 9.96 -7.58
N PHE A 114 0.87 9.18 -7.14
CA PHE A 114 -0.52 9.63 -7.13
C PHE A 114 -0.70 10.88 -6.28
N ARG A 115 -0.09 10.93 -5.09
CA ARG A 115 -0.11 12.12 -4.24
C ARG A 115 0.49 13.35 -4.94
N GLN A 116 1.61 13.20 -5.63
CA GLN A 116 2.26 14.32 -6.34
C GLN A 116 1.36 14.88 -7.45
N ILE A 117 0.67 14.01 -8.19
CA ILE A 117 -0.26 14.44 -9.25
C ILE A 117 -1.45 15.18 -8.67
N ILE A 118 -2.05 14.65 -7.60
CA ILE A 118 -3.18 15.30 -6.93
C ILE A 118 -2.78 16.68 -6.41
N LEU A 119 -1.58 16.83 -5.81
CA LEU A 119 -1.09 18.13 -5.36
C LEU A 119 -0.95 19.13 -6.51
N ARG A 120 -0.34 18.72 -7.63
CA ARG A 120 -0.19 19.59 -8.80
C ARG A 120 -1.53 19.99 -9.41
N LEU A 121 -2.48 19.06 -9.49
CA LEU A 121 -3.84 19.37 -9.94
C LEU A 121 -4.53 20.38 -9.01
N ASN A 122 -4.32 20.26 -7.70
CA ASN A 122 -4.85 21.22 -6.72
C ASN A 122 -4.20 22.61 -6.84
N GLU A 123 -2.97 22.68 -7.33
CA GLU A 123 -2.25 23.93 -7.63
C GLU A 123 -2.65 24.51 -9.00
N GLY A 124 -3.61 23.90 -9.71
CA GLY A 124 -4.07 24.34 -11.03
C GLY A 124 -3.13 23.94 -12.17
N GLU A 125 -2.05 23.21 -11.88
CA GLU A 125 -1.12 22.72 -12.90
C GLU A 125 -1.72 21.51 -13.64
N ILE A 126 -1.33 21.35 -14.92
CA ILE A 126 -1.64 20.16 -15.70
C ILE A 126 -0.41 19.26 -15.69
N PRO A 127 -0.33 18.26 -14.78
CA PRO A 127 0.82 17.38 -14.71
C PRO A 127 0.87 16.40 -15.89
N ALA A 128 2.07 15.87 -16.15
CA ALA A 128 2.25 14.81 -17.13
C ALA A 128 1.49 13.52 -16.73
N PRO A 129 1.09 12.68 -17.70
CA PRO A 129 0.43 11.41 -17.43
C PRO A 129 1.27 10.49 -16.53
N VAL A 130 0.61 9.83 -15.59
CA VAL A 130 1.18 8.79 -14.73
C VAL A 130 1.41 7.53 -15.53
N LYS A 131 2.66 7.06 -15.55
CA LYS A 131 3.02 5.72 -16.00
C LYS A 131 3.73 4.98 -14.87
N LEU A 132 3.15 3.88 -14.41
CA LEU A 132 3.78 3.00 -13.42
C LEU A 132 4.71 1.99 -14.11
N ARG A 133 5.62 1.39 -13.35
CA ARG A 133 6.52 0.35 -13.89
C ARG A 133 5.74 -0.95 -14.09
N GLU A 134 6.21 -1.80 -14.99
CA GLU A 134 5.67 -3.14 -15.12
C GLU A 134 5.85 -3.91 -13.80
N GLY A 135 4.78 -4.55 -13.32
CA GLY A 135 4.77 -5.26 -12.04
C GLY A 135 4.45 -4.39 -10.81
N ASP A 136 4.43 -3.05 -10.90
CA ASP A 136 3.89 -2.22 -9.82
C ASP A 136 2.37 -2.42 -9.68
N PHE A 137 1.87 -2.28 -8.46
CA PHE A 137 0.44 -2.38 -8.19
C PHE A 137 -0.31 -1.09 -8.57
N PHE A 138 -1.64 -1.17 -8.64
CA PHE A 138 -2.54 -0.04 -8.91
C PHE A 138 -2.43 0.55 -10.33
N GLN A 139 -2.15 -0.29 -11.33
CA GLN A 139 -2.16 0.12 -12.74
C GLN A 139 -3.51 0.70 -13.14
N GLU A 140 -4.59 0.09 -12.67
CA GLU A 140 -5.97 0.54 -12.87
C GLU A 140 -6.19 1.95 -12.31
N ILE A 141 -5.67 2.24 -11.12
CA ILE A 141 -5.77 3.57 -10.49
C ILE A 141 -4.95 4.60 -11.28
N ALA A 142 -3.79 4.21 -11.82
CA ALA A 142 -3.01 5.09 -12.68
C ALA A 142 -3.78 5.47 -13.97
N VAL A 143 -4.53 4.52 -14.55
CA VAL A 143 -5.41 4.78 -15.71
C VAL A 143 -6.55 5.74 -15.34
N GLU A 144 -7.16 5.56 -14.16
CA GLU A 144 -8.20 6.45 -13.65
C GLU A 144 -7.68 7.86 -13.39
N ILE A 145 -6.52 8.00 -12.75
CA ILE A 145 -5.85 9.29 -12.51
C ILE A 145 -5.51 9.97 -13.84
N ASN A 146 -5.02 9.24 -14.83
CA ASN A 146 -4.76 9.81 -16.16
C ASN A 146 -6.03 10.32 -16.83
N THR A 147 -7.15 9.66 -16.60
CA THR A 147 -8.45 10.11 -17.09
C THR A 147 -8.88 11.39 -16.37
N LEU A 148 -8.68 11.48 -15.06
CA LEU A 148 -8.91 12.71 -14.29
C LEU A 148 -8.07 13.87 -14.81
N VAL A 149 -6.77 13.66 -15.04
CA VAL A 149 -5.85 14.69 -15.58
C VAL A 149 -6.34 15.18 -16.95
N ARG A 150 -6.76 14.27 -17.84
CA ARG A 150 -7.30 14.64 -19.16
C ARG A 150 -8.58 15.47 -19.06
N THR A 151 -9.50 15.09 -18.18
CA THR A 151 -10.74 15.86 -17.95
C THR A 151 -10.41 17.25 -17.40
N PHE A 152 -9.49 17.33 -16.44
CA PHE A 152 -9.04 18.60 -15.89
C PHE A 152 -8.42 19.51 -16.96
N GLN A 153 -7.54 18.95 -17.80
CA GLN A 153 -6.94 19.67 -18.93
C GLN A 153 -7.99 20.16 -19.93
N PHE A 154 -9.01 19.35 -20.21
CA PHE A 154 -10.10 19.72 -21.12
C PHE A 154 -10.91 20.91 -20.57
N GLU A 155 -11.32 20.85 -19.30
CA GLU A 155 -12.06 21.94 -18.67
C GLU A 155 -11.22 23.22 -18.53
N HIS A 156 -9.93 23.09 -18.20
CA HIS A 156 -8.99 24.22 -18.16
C HIS A 156 -8.88 24.91 -19.54
N ASN A 157 -8.78 24.13 -20.62
CA ASN A 157 -8.75 24.68 -21.98
C ASN A 157 -10.08 25.34 -22.37
N ARG A 158 -11.24 24.77 -21.97
CA ARG A 158 -12.56 25.37 -22.22
C ARG A 158 -12.69 26.73 -21.53
N LEU A 159 -12.25 26.83 -20.28
CA LEU A 159 -12.24 28.08 -19.53
C LEU A 159 -11.34 29.13 -20.19
N LYS A 160 -10.16 28.73 -20.69
CA LYS A 160 -9.27 29.62 -21.43
C LYS A 160 -9.91 30.16 -22.70
N VAL A 161 -10.53 29.31 -23.51
CA VAL A 161 -11.26 29.73 -24.73
C VAL A 161 -12.44 30.64 -24.38
N LEU A 162 -13.17 30.37 -23.30
CA LEU A 162 -14.26 31.23 -22.84
C LEU A 162 -13.74 32.62 -22.44
N LYS A 163 -12.63 32.67 -21.69
CA LYS A 163 -11.96 33.91 -21.30
C LYS A 163 -11.54 34.74 -22.53
N GLU A 164 -10.94 34.11 -23.54
CA GLU A 164 -10.56 34.78 -24.79
C GLU A 164 -11.78 35.35 -25.54
N LYS A 165 -12.88 34.58 -25.62
CA LYS A 165 -14.13 35.05 -26.26
C LYS A 165 -14.76 36.23 -25.52
N VAL A 166 -14.83 36.18 -24.19
CA VAL A 166 -15.36 37.28 -23.37
C VAL A 166 -14.50 38.53 -23.52
N GLN A 167 -13.18 38.40 -23.57
CA GLN A 167 -12.26 39.52 -23.78
C GLN A 167 -12.50 40.22 -25.12
N VAL A 168 -12.72 39.46 -26.20
CA VAL A 168 -13.04 40.02 -27.53
C VAL A 168 -14.39 40.74 -27.52
N LEU A 169 -15.41 40.19 -26.85
CA LEU A 169 -16.73 40.83 -26.73
C LEU A 169 -16.67 42.12 -25.91
N ALA A 170 -15.96 42.11 -24.78
CA ALA A 170 -15.74 43.30 -23.95
C ALA A 170 -15.02 44.42 -24.72
N ALA A 171 -14.06 44.07 -25.58
CA ALA A 171 -13.33 45.02 -26.42
C ALA A 171 -14.19 45.61 -27.57
N ARG A 172 -15.17 44.85 -28.09
CA ARG A 172 -16.03 45.29 -29.21
C ARG A 172 -17.28 46.06 -28.77
N GLY A 173 -17.84 45.77 -27.60
CA GLY A 173 -19.18 46.23 -27.22
C GLY A 173 -19.25 47.29 -26.13
N GLY A 174 -18.16 47.56 -25.39
CA GLY A 174 -18.22 48.45 -24.22
C GLY A 174 -19.19 47.99 -23.11
N ASP A 175 -19.75 46.78 -23.25
CA ASP A 175 -20.84 46.24 -22.44
C ASP A 175 -20.37 46.08 -20.97
N PRO A 176 -21.00 46.80 -20.02
CA PRO A 176 -20.69 46.70 -18.60
C PRO A 176 -20.76 45.25 -18.09
N LEU A 177 -21.69 44.44 -18.62
CA LEU A 177 -21.87 43.04 -18.21
C LEU A 177 -20.68 42.16 -18.68
N ALA A 178 -20.15 42.40 -19.88
CA ALA A 178 -18.98 41.68 -20.37
C ALA A 178 -17.73 41.99 -19.56
N LYS A 179 -17.59 43.23 -19.06
CA LYS A 179 -16.50 43.63 -18.16
C LYS A 179 -16.63 42.95 -16.79
N GLU A 180 -17.84 42.83 -16.26
CA GLU A 180 -18.10 42.17 -14.98
C GLU A 180 -17.79 40.65 -15.06
N ILE A 181 -18.23 39.98 -16.13
CA ILE A 181 -17.90 38.57 -16.39
C ILE A 181 -16.38 38.37 -16.55
N GLN A 182 -15.70 39.28 -17.24
CA GLN A 182 -14.24 39.23 -17.38
C GLN A 182 -13.53 39.33 -16.02
N GLN A 183 -14.04 40.17 -15.11
CA GLN A 183 -13.48 40.36 -13.78
C GLN A 183 -13.63 39.11 -12.91
N ILE A 184 -14.79 38.46 -12.95
CA ILE A 184 -15.05 37.18 -12.27
C ILE A 184 -14.15 36.06 -12.83
N LEU A 185 -14.01 35.98 -14.15
CA LEU A 185 -13.13 35.00 -14.80
C LEU A 185 -11.65 35.20 -14.44
N ASN A 186 -11.20 36.44 -14.26
CA ASN A 186 -9.83 36.72 -13.84
C ASN A 186 -9.58 36.27 -12.39
N GLN A 187 -10.55 36.46 -11.47
CA GLN A 187 -10.46 36.04 -10.07
C GLN A 187 -10.56 34.52 -9.85
N THR A 188 -11.18 33.79 -10.78
CA THR A 188 -11.39 32.33 -10.67
C THR A 188 -10.22 31.52 -11.24
N ILE A 189 -9.32 32.15 -12.00
CA ILE A 189 -8.23 31.50 -12.75
C ILE A 189 -6.84 31.81 -12.15
N GLU A 190 -6.72 32.75 -11.21
CA GLU A 190 -5.55 32.90 -10.33
C GLU A 190 -5.63 31.93 -9.14
#